data_AF-T2IR52-F1
#
_entry.id   AF-T2IR52-F1
#
_cell.length_a   1.000
_cell.length_b   1.000
_cell.length_c   1.000
_cell.angle_alpha   90.00
_cell.angle_beta   90.00
_cell.angle_gamma   90.00
#
_symmetry.space_group_name_H-M   'P 1'
#
loop_
_entity.id
_entity.type
_entity.pdbx_description
1 polymer ?
#
loop_
_entity_poly.entity_id
_entity_poly.type
_entity_poly.pdbx_seq_one_letter_code
_entity_poly.pdbx_strand_id
1 'polypeptide(L)'
;MSCKNLQPVYLKLNHDLTVNHGKIDVSSLFGLHYDNCLDIFMWSNLAFTRLFIDAAKSELNSDKITRHKRCVVWLAKMLYDFANTSKINHTATIDEISLNTKNDKAFALSGSKTHQYMKSPELTKPRIKQEEINNIILGGGEKLLSPERRFDAIILNTPNLFD
;
A
#
# COMPACT_ATOMS: atom_id res chain seq x y z
N MET A 1 22.45 0.20 -5.48
CA MET A 1 22.84 0.16 -6.91
C MET A 1 21.66 0.67 -7.71
N SER A 2 21.79 1.84 -8.34
CA SER A 2 20.72 2.42 -9.16
C SER A 2 20.52 1.54 -10.39
N CYS A 3 19.30 1.02 -10.59
CA CYS A 3 18.92 0.19 -11.74
C CYS A 3 18.78 1.01 -13.03
N LYS A 4 19.72 1.93 -13.30
CA LYS A 4 19.73 2.68 -14.57
C LYS A 4 20.15 1.73 -15.69
N ASN A 5 19.21 1.39 -16.58
CA ASN A 5 19.43 0.63 -17.81
C ASN A 5 20.05 -0.78 -17.65
N LEU A 6 19.74 -1.49 -16.57
CA LEU A 6 20.03 -2.92 -16.52
C LEU A 6 19.09 -3.66 -17.47
N GLN A 7 19.60 -4.12 -18.61
CA GLN A 7 18.89 -5.07 -19.46
C GLN A 7 19.13 -6.48 -18.89
N PRO A 8 18.16 -7.10 -18.20
CA PRO A 8 18.32 -8.46 -17.72
C PRO A 8 18.67 -9.37 -18.90
N VAL A 9 19.79 -10.06 -18.74
CA VAL A 9 20.24 -11.07 -19.70
C VAL A 9 19.51 -12.35 -19.35
N TYR A 10 18.68 -12.81 -20.27
CA TYR A 10 18.02 -14.09 -20.15
C TYR A 10 18.86 -15.15 -20.88
N LEU A 11 19.24 -16.18 -20.14
CA LEU A 11 19.85 -17.39 -20.68
C LEU A 11 18.73 -18.32 -21.12
N LYS A 12 18.67 -18.65 -22.41
CA LYS A 12 17.79 -19.69 -22.94
C LYS A 12 18.62 -20.85 -23.45
N LEU A 13 18.21 -22.08 -23.16
CA LEU A 13 18.74 -23.27 -23.81
C LEU A 13 17.94 -23.51 -25.10
N ASN A 14 18.64 -23.57 -26.23
CA ASN A 14 18.02 -23.88 -27.51
C ASN A 14 17.76 -25.40 -27.62
N HIS A 15 17.06 -25.83 -28.67
CA HIS A 15 16.86 -27.27 -28.98
C HIS A 15 18.19 -28.06 -29.09
N ASP A 16 19.27 -27.35 -29.40
CA ASP A 16 20.61 -27.89 -29.58
C ASP A 16 21.41 -27.94 -28.26
N LEU A 17 20.76 -27.66 -27.11
CA LEU A 17 21.37 -27.56 -25.78
C LEU A 17 22.48 -26.50 -25.67
N THR A 18 22.48 -25.53 -26.58
CA THR A 18 23.39 -24.39 -26.56
C THR A 18 22.76 -23.23 -25.78
N VAL A 19 23.58 -22.53 -24.99
CA VAL A 19 23.15 -21.35 -24.24
C VAL A 19 23.10 -20.16 -25.18
N ASN A 20 21.92 -19.57 -25.33
CA ASN A 20 21.68 -18.35 -26.08
C ASN A 20 21.42 -17.18 -25.11
N HIS A 21 22.12 -16.07 -25.35
CA HIS A 21 22.00 -14.85 -24.56
C HIS A 21 21.07 -13.88 -25.27
N GLY A 22 19.88 -13.66 -24.70
CA GLY A 22 18.96 -12.61 -25.14
C GLY A 22 18.91 -11.48 -24.12
N LYS A 23 19.01 -10.23 -24.56
CA LYS A 23 18.62 -9.08 -23.74
C LYS A 23 17.13 -8.86 -23.96
N ILE A 24 16.35 -8.94 -22.89
CA ILE A 24 14.93 -8.60 -22.94
C ILE A 24 14.76 -7.36 -22.10
N ASP A 25 14.19 -6.33 -22.70
CA ASP A 25 13.88 -5.12 -21.97
C ASP A 25 12.74 -5.36 -20.99
N VAL A 26 12.90 -4.92 -19.73
CA VAL A 26 11.89 -5.14 -18.67
C VAL A 26 10.58 -4.44 -19.03
N SER A 27 10.65 -3.27 -19.67
CA SER A 27 9.45 -2.55 -20.10
C SER A 27 8.70 -3.32 -21.18
N SER A 28 9.41 -4.01 -22.09
CA SER A 28 8.78 -4.89 -23.08
C SER A 28 8.08 -6.11 -22.47
N LEU A 29 8.55 -6.60 -21.32
CA LEU A 29 8.02 -7.81 -20.68
C LEU A 29 6.86 -7.52 -19.72
N PHE A 30 6.92 -6.39 -19.01
CA PHE A 30 5.95 -6.05 -17.96
C PHE A 30 5.13 -4.78 -18.26
N GLY A 31 5.44 -4.04 -19.33
CA GLY A 31 4.79 -2.77 -19.66
C GLY A 31 5.13 -1.63 -18.68
N LEU A 32 6.18 -1.79 -17.85
CA LEU A 32 6.53 -0.84 -16.80
C LEU A 32 7.67 0.07 -17.27
N HIS A 33 7.42 1.38 -17.26
CA HIS A 33 8.41 2.41 -17.53
C HIS A 33 9.05 2.87 -16.21
N TYR A 34 10.39 2.89 -16.14
CA TYR A 34 11.13 3.19 -14.91
C TYR A 34 11.19 4.69 -14.56
N ASP A 35 10.86 5.57 -15.50
CA ASP A 35 10.92 7.02 -15.29
C ASP A 35 9.87 7.51 -14.27
N ASN A 36 8.73 6.81 -14.21
CA ASN A 36 7.60 7.10 -13.35
C ASN A 36 7.63 6.18 -12.12
N CYS A 37 7.76 6.76 -10.92
CA CYS A 37 8.09 5.98 -9.72
C CYS A 37 7.15 6.17 -8.52
N LEU A 38 6.37 7.26 -8.47
CA LEU A 38 5.51 7.57 -7.32
C LEU A 38 4.13 8.06 -7.76
N ASP A 39 3.14 7.80 -6.92
CA ASP A 39 1.80 8.36 -7.04
C ASP A 39 1.15 8.46 -5.64
N ILE A 40 0.01 9.13 -5.57
CA ILE A 40 -0.75 9.36 -4.34
C ILE A 40 -2.16 8.80 -4.51
N PHE A 41 -2.59 7.98 -3.55
CA PHE A 41 -3.98 7.56 -3.44
C PHE A 41 -4.74 8.46 -2.48
N MET A 42 -5.78 9.11 -2.99
CA MET A 42 -6.70 9.91 -2.19
C MET A 42 -7.96 9.10 -1.87
N TRP A 43 -8.28 8.98 -0.59
CA TRP A 43 -9.43 8.22 -0.11
C TRP A 43 -10.39 9.16 0.62
N SER A 44 -11.69 9.02 0.35
CA SER A 44 -12.71 9.63 1.20
C SER A 44 -12.87 8.84 2.49
N ASN A 45 -13.35 9.49 3.56
CA ASN A 45 -13.70 8.83 4.82
C ASN A 45 -14.67 7.64 4.59
N LEU A 46 -15.60 7.79 3.65
CA LEU A 46 -16.54 6.72 3.31
C LEU A 46 -15.86 5.54 2.61
N ALA A 47 -14.97 5.80 1.63
CA ALA A 47 -14.23 4.72 0.96
C ALA A 47 -13.36 3.95 1.96
N PHE A 48 -12.73 4.67 2.90
CA PHE A 48 -11.88 4.07 3.92
C PHE A 48 -12.69 3.21 4.91
N THR A 49 -13.85 3.66 5.36
CA THR A 49 -14.74 2.84 6.22
C THR A 49 -15.30 1.63 5.46
N ARG A 50 -15.67 1.80 4.19
CA ARG A 50 -16.21 0.73 3.35
C ARG A 50 -15.24 -0.42 3.15
N LEU A 51 -13.95 -0.13 3.01
CA LEU A 51 -12.88 -1.12 2.90
C LEU A 51 -12.92 -2.15 4.05
N PHE A 52 -13.15 -1.70 5.28
CA PHE A 52 -13.23 -2.59 6.45
C PHE A 52 -14.56 -3.34 6.52
N ILE A 53 -15.65 -2.70 6.11
CA ILE A 53 -16.97 -3.33 6.03
C ILE A 53 -16.95 -4.49 5.04
N ASP A 54 -16.38 -4.30 3.85
CA ASP A 54 -16.33 -5.35 2.84
C ASP A 54 -15.38 -6.49 3.26
N ALA A 55 -14.29 -6.18 3.96
CA ALA A 55 -13.44 -7.19 4.58
C ALA A 55 -14.21 -8.05 5.62
N ALA A 56 -15.05 -7.44 6.47
CA ALA A 56 -15.89 -8.17 7.41
C ALA A 56 -17.00 -8.96 6.72
N LYS A 57 -17.60 -8.41 5.65
CA LYS A 57 -18.62 -9.08 4.85
C LYS A 57 -18.13 -10.39 4.24
N SER A 58 -16.88 -10.42 3.78
CA SER A 58 -16.26 -11.64 3.23
C SER A 58 -16.18 -12.80 4.22
N GLU A 59 -16.38 -12.53 5.51
CA GLU A 59 -16.28 -13.51 6.61
C GLU A 59 -17.65 -13.80 7.24
N LEU A 60 -18.77 -13.35 6.64
CA LEU A 60 -20.11 -13.47 7.24
C LEU A 60 -20.53 -14.91 7.55
N ASN A 61 -20.11 -15.87 6.73
CA ASN A 61 -20.44 -17.30 6.91
C ASN A 61 -19.85 -17.93 8.20
N SER A 62 -18.93 -17.23 8.88
CA SER A 62 -18.37 -17.67 10.16
C SER A 62 -19.16 -17.10 11.33
N ASP A 63 -19.74 -17.93 12.19
CA ASP A 63 -20.40 -17.44 13.42
C ASP A 63 -19.43 -16.86 14.46
N LYS A 64 -18.13 -17.10 14.28
CA LYS A 64 -17.09 -16.52 15.15
C LYS A 64 -16.86 -15.05 14.84
N ILE A 65 -16.67 -14.25 15.89
CA ILE A 65 -16.16 -12.88 15.78
C ILE A 65 -14.72 -12.92 15.26
N THR A 66 -14.54 -12.44 14.04
CA THR A 66 -13.21 -12.29 13.43
C THR A 66 -12.65 -10.91 13.71
N ARG A 67 -11.36 -10.73 13.44
CA ARG A 67 -10.71 -9.41 13.58
C ARG A 67 -11.41 -8.33 12.74
N HIS A 68 -11.76 -8.63 11.49
CA HIS A 68 -12.42 -7.65 10.61
C HIS A 68 -13.84 -7.32 11.09
N LYS A 69 -14.62 -8.32 11.51
CA LYS A 69 -15.96 -8.08 12.08
C LYS A 69 -15.89 -7.18 13.31
N ARG A 70 -14.94 -7.45 14.21
CA ARG A 70 -14.72 -6.63 15.40
C ARG A 70 -14.33 -5.19 15.07
N CYS A 71 -13.48 -4.96 14.05
CA CYS A 71 -13.17 -3.59 13.59
C CYS A 71 -14.41 -2.81 13.16
N VAL A 72 -15.36 -3.47 12.50
CA VAL A 72 -16.64 -2.84 12.12
C VAL A 72 -17.49 -2.52 13.35
N VAL A 73 -17.52 -3.41 14.35
CA VAL A 73 -18.20 -3.14 15.64
C VAL A 73 -17.58 -1.92 16.34
N TRP A 74 -16.25 -1.85 16.40
CA TRP A 74 -15.55 -0.69 16.98
C TRP A 74 -15.89 0.60 16.24
N LEU A 75 -15.82 0.58 14.90
CA LEU A 75 -16.17 1.75 14.09
C LEU A 75 -17.61 2.19 14.36
N ALA A 76 -18.57 1.26 14.40
CA ALA A 76 -19.96 1.55 14.69
C ALA A 76 -20.14 2.17 16.09
N LYS A 77 -19.49 1.61 17.13
CA LYS A 77 -19.53 2.15 18.49
C LYS A 77 -18.96 3.57 18.57
N MET A 78 -17.80 3.80 17.95
CA MET A 78 -17.16 5.11 17.93
C MET A 78 -18.03 6.16 17.23
N LEU A 79 -18.65 5.80 16.09
CA LEU A 79 -19.58 6.69 15.39
C LEU A 79 -20.85 6.96 16.20
N TYR A 80 -21.38 5.95 16.90
CA TYR A 80 -22.52 6.11 17.80
C TYR A 80 -22.21 7.04 18.97
N ASP A 81 -21.06 6.87 19.62
CA ASP A 81 -20.65 7.73 20.73
C ASP A 81 -20.46 9.17 20.26
N PHE A 82 -19.85 9.35 19.09
CA PHE A 82 -19.70 10.65 18.48
C PHE A 82 -21.05 11.30 18.17
N ALA A 83 -22.00 10.55 17.61
CA ALA A 83 -23.32 11.07 17.31
C ALA A 83 -24.09 11.54 18.57
N ASN A 84 -23.88 10.87 19.71
CA ASN A 84 -24.59 11.19 20.95
C ASN A 84 -23.87 12.22 21.83
N THR A 85 -22.53 12.24 21.81
CA THR A 85 -21.72 13.00 22.78
C THR A 85 -20.71 13.94 22.13
N SER A 86 -20.60 13.92 20.80
CA SER A 86 -19.56 14.61 20.01
C SER A 86 -18.13 14.25 20.41
N LYS A 87 -17.96 13.13 21.11
CA LYS A 87 -16.68 12.63 21.64
C LYS A 87 -16.54 11.13 21.34
N ILE A 88 -15.30 10.67 21.22
CA ILE A 88 -14.96 9.27 21.02
C ILE A 88 -13.90 8.88 22.05
N ASN A 89 -14.11 7.78 22.77
CA ASN A 89 -13.08 7.13 23.57
C ASN A 89 -12.64 5.83 22.88
N HIS A 90 -11.73 5.96 21.91
CA HIS A 90 -11.29 4.84 21.07
C HIS A 90 -10.51 3.80 21.89
N THR A 91 -9.71 4.23 22.87
CA THR A 91 -8.95 3.34 23.76
C THR A 91 -9.89 2.42 24.53
N ALA A 92 -10.87 2.98 25.23
CA ALA A 92 -11.87 2.20 25.95
C ALA A 92 -12.64 1.26 25.00
N THR A 93 -13.03 1.74 23.81
CA THR A 93 -13.72 0.91 22.82
C THR A 93 -12.89 -0.31 22.40
N ILE A 94 -11.59 -0.13 22.13
CA ILE A 94 -10.70 -1.20 21.69
C ILE A 94 -10.43 -2.20 22.82
N ASP A 95 -10.28 -1.73 24.05
CA ASP A 95 -9.92 -2.55 25.20
C ASP A 95 -11.15 -3.32 25.74
N GLU A 96 -12.28 -2.64 25.92
CA GLU A 96 -13.52 -3.22 26.43
C GLU A 96 -14.18 -4.15 25.42
N ILE A 97 -14.14 -3.80 24.13
CA ILE A 97 -14.71 -4.61 23.05
C ILE A 97 -13.61 -5.45 22.38
N SER A 98 -12.65 -5.94 23.15
CA SER A 98 -11.59 -6.83 22.65
C SER A 98 -12.11 -8.20 22.24
N LEU A 99 -13.20 -8.69 22.85
CA LEU A 99 -13.86 -9.96 22.51
C LEU A 99 -12.87 -11.14 22.40
N ASN A 100 -11.89 -11.19 23.31
CA ASN A 100 -10.87 -12.24 23.41
C ASN A 100 -10.00 -12.44 22.15
N THR A 101 -9.87 -11.42 21.29
CA THR A 101 -9.02 -11.48 20.10
C THR A 101 -7.85 -10.49 20.19
N LYS A 102 -6.70 -10.81 19.59
CA LYS A 102 -5.52 -9.91 19.63
C LYS A 102 -5.84 -8.57 18.97
N ASN A 103 -5.53 -7.46 19.63
CA ASN A 103 -5.85 -6.10 19.18
C ASN A 103 -4.83 -5.55 18.16
N ASP A 104 -3.66 -6.18 18.04
CA ASP A 104 -2.61 -5.71 17.13
C ASP A 104 -3.08 -5.74 15.66
N LYS A 105 -2.69 -4.68 14.94
CA LYS A 105 -2.97 -4.49 13.52
C LYS A 105 -4.45 -4.55 13.15
N ALA A 106 -5.41 -4.34 14.06
CA ALA A 106 -6.84 -4.56 13.81
C ALA A 106 -7.32 -4.10 12.41
N PHE A 107 -6.95 -2.88 12.01
CA PHE A 107 -7.27 -2.26 10.72
C PHE A 107 -6.26 -2.50 9.57
N ALA A 108 -5.37 -3.49 9.68
CA ALA A 108 -4.47 -3.84 8.59
C ALA A 108 -5.16 -4.78 7.59
N LEU A 109 -4.97 -4.51 6.30
CA LEU A 109 -5.48 -5.34 5.21
C LEU A 109 -4.35 -5.66 4.23
N SER A 110 -4.45 -6.80 3.56
CA SER A 110 -3.51 -7.20 2.52
C SER A 110 -3.65 -6.34 1.27
N GLY A 111 -2.57 -6.26 0.49
CA GLY A 111 -2.58 -5.60 -0.82
C GLY A 111 -3.65 -6.16 -1.76
N SER A 112 -3.96 -7.45 -1.68
CA SER A 112 -5.03 -8.07 -2.48
C SER A 112 -6.42 -7.48 -2.20
N LYS A 113 -6.71 -7.11 -0.95
CA LYS A 113 -7.99 -6.48 -0.57
C LYS A 113 -8.01 -5.00 -0.95
N THR A 114 -6.93 -4.27 -0.68
CA THR A 114 -6.87 -2.83 -0.99
C THR A 114 -6.77 -2.56 -2.49
N HIS A 115 -6.18 -3.47 -3.28
CA HIS A 115 -6.01 -3.31 -4.73
C HIS A 115 -7.34 -3.08 -5.45
N GLN A 116 -8.44 -3.68 -5.00
CA GLN A 116 -9.76 -3.49 -5.61
C GLN A 116 -10.22 -2.02 -5.56
N TYR A 117 -9.84 -1.28 -4.52
CA TYR A 117 -10.17 0.14 -4.35
C TYR A 117 -9.13 1.07 -4.98
N MET A 118 -7.92 0.57 -5.23
CA MET A 118 -6.81 1.32 -5.81
C MET A 118 -6.62 1.04 -7.30
N LYS A 119 -7.48 0.20 -7.90
CA LYS A 119 -7.35 -0.22 -9.29
C LYS A 119 -7.48 1.00 -10.21
N SER A 120 -6.36 1.41 -10.78
CA SER A 120 -6.29 2.54 -11.70
C SER A 120 -5.12 2.38 -12.68
N PRO A 121 -5.12 3.10 -13.82
CA PRO A 121 -4.00 3.08 -14.76
C PRO A 121 -2.66 3.48 -14.12
N GLU A 122 -2.70 4.35 -13.11
CA GLU A 122 -1.53 4.89 -12.41
C GLU A 122 -0.75 3.83 -11.63
N LEU A 123 -1.36 2.68 -11.32
CA LEU A 123 -0.63 1.54 -10.74
C LEU A 123 0.45 0.99 -11.68
N THR A 124 0.27 1.14 -12.99
CA THR A 124 1.22 0.67 -14.01
C THR A 124 2.11 1.78 -14.55
N LYS A 125 1.63 3.02 -14.47
CA LYS A 125 2.37 4.22 -14.87
C LYS A 125 2.10 5.35 -13.88
N PRO A 126 2.85 5.40 -12.76
CA PRO A 126 2.71 6.44 -11.76
C PRO A 126 2.90 7.84 -12.36
N ARG A 127 2.34 8.89 -11.76
CA ARG A 127 2.43 10.25 -12.33
C ARG A 127 3.74 10.96 -12.01
N ILE A 128 4.33 10.70 -10.86
CA ILE A 128 5.51 11.40 -10.38
C ILE A 128 6.76 10.68 -10.90
N LYS A 129 7.67 11.46 -11.49
CA LYS A 129 8.93 10.95 -12.02
C LYS A 129 10.00 10.83 -10.94
N GLN A 130 11.03 10.02 -11.21
CA GLN A 130 12.15 9.85 -10.28
C GLN A 130 12.90 11.16 -10.00
N GLU A 131 13.06 12.01 -11.01
CA GLU A 131 13.71 13.33 -10.89
C GLU A 131 13.00 14.27 -9.91
N GLU A 132 11.69 14.09 -9.70
CA GLU A 132 10.89 14.93 -8.80
C GLU A 132 11.08 14.57 -7.32
N ILE A 133 11.67 13.41 -7.00
CA ILE A 133 11.89 12.99 -5.60
C ILE A 133 12.76 14.02 -4.87
N ASN A 134 13.76 14.59 -5.54
CA ASN A 134 14.58 15.66 -4.95
C ASN A 134 13.74 16.87 -4.60
N ASN A 135 12.85 17.30 -5.48
CA ASN A 135 11.98 18.46 -5.24
C ASN A 135 10.99 18.21 -4.09
N ILE A 136 10.56 16.96 -3.93
CA ILE A 136 9.66 16.54 -2.84
C ILE A 136 10.37 16.52 -1.48
N ILE A 137 11.65 16.13 -1.44
CA ILE A 137 12.41 15.98 -0.20
C ILE A 137 13.12 17.27 0.21
N LEU A 138 13.78 17.95 -0.73
CA LEU A 138 14.58 19.12 -0.44
C LEU A 138 13.70 20.27 0.08
N GLY A 139 14.26 21.10 0.98
CA GLY A 139 13.52 22.21 1.59
C GLY A 139 12.60 21.82 2.73
N GLY A 140 12.67 20.59 3.25
CA GLY A 140 11.88 20.15 4.41
C GLY A 140 10.57 19.43 4.04
N GLY A 141 10.36 19.06 2.77
CA GLY A 141 9.15 18.40 2.32
C GLY A 141 8.98 16.97 2.87
N GLU A 142 10.08 16.31 3.25
CA GLU A 142 10.07 15.02 3.95
C GLU A 142 9.28 15.08 5.27
N LYS A 143 9.28 16.23 5.94
CA LYS A 143 8.55 16.43 7.21
C LYS A 143 7.03 16.41 7.01
N LEU A 144 6.56 16.74 5.81
CA LEU A 144 5.14 16.75 5.45
C LEU A 144 4.64 15.34 5.08
N LEU A 145 5.54 14.41 4.78
CA LEU A 145 5.21 13.04 4.36
C LEU A 145 5.22 12.04 5.51
N SER A 146 5.59 12.47 6.72
CA SER A 146 5.61 11.59 7.90
C SER A 146 4.18 11.32 8.40
N PRO A 147 3.79 10.05 8.66
CA PRO A 147 4.64 8.87 8.79
C PRO A 147 4.52 7.88 7.60
N GLU A 148 5.28 8.05 6.51
CA GLU A 148 5.49 7.01 5.49
C GLU A 148 6.88 6.38 5.61
N ARG A 149 6.97 5.23 6.29
CA ARG A 149 8.22 4.47 6.55
C ARG A 149 8.82 3.78 5.31
N ARG A 150 8.01 3.37 4.34
CA ARG A 150 8.46 2.73 3.10
C ARG A 150 9.12 3.72 2.16
N PHE A 151 8.70 4.98 2.19
CA PHE A 151 9.31 6.05 1.41
C PHE A 151 10.73 6.33 1.90
N ASP A 152 10.94 6.40 3.21
CA ASP A 152 12.28 6.49 3.82
C ASP A 152 13.22 5.37 3.33
N ALA A 153 12.70 4.13 3.29
CA ALA A 153 13.47 2.98 2.83
C ALA A 153 13.82 3.07 1.33
N ILE A 154 12.96 3.65 0.50
CA ILE A 154 13.22 3.87 -0.94
C ILE A 154 14.31 4.92 -1.12
N ILE A 155 14.25 6.02 -0.37
CA ILE A 155 15.26 7.10 -0.40
C ILE A 155 16.64 6.54 -0.05
N LEU A 156 16.75 5.79 1.06
CA LEU A 156 18.01 5.19 1.51
C LEU A 156 18.64 4.26 0.46
N ASN A 157 17.81 3.50 -0.27
CA ASN A 157 18.28 2.50 -1.21
C ASN A 157 18.51 3.03 -2.63
N THR A 158 18.25 4.31 -2.89
CA THR A 158 18.42 4.93 -4.21
C THR A 158 19.71 5.74 -4.25
N PRO A 159 20.83 5.18 -4.75
CA PRO A 159 22.06 5.94 -4.83
C PRO A 159 21.95 7.02 -5.91
N ASN A 160 22.66 8.12 -5.68
CA ASN A 160 22.68 9.30 -6.55
C ASN A 160 21.29 9.91 -6.75
N LEU A 161 20.44 9.79 -5.73
CA LEU A 161 19.12 10.41 -5.76
C LEU A 161 19.27 11.94 -5.80
N PHE A 162 20.17 12.49 -4.98
CA PHE A 162 20.39 13.93 -4.78
C PHE A 162 21.61 14.50 -5.54
N ASP A 163 22.22 13.70 -6.42
CA ASP A 163 23.34 14.14 -7.28
C ASP A 163 22.83 14.68 -8.62
#